data_AF-A0A935B1W4-F1
#
_entry.id   AF-A0A935B1W4-F1
#
_cell.length_a   1.000
_cell.length_b   1.000
_cell.length_c   1.000
_cell.angle_alpha   90.00
_cell.angle_beta   90.00
_cell.angle_gamma   90.00
#
_symmetry.space_group_name_H-M   'P 1'
#
loop_
_entity.id
_entity.type
_entity.pdbx_description
1 polymer ?
#
loop_
_entity_poly.entity_id
_entity_poly.type
_entity_poly.pdbx_seq_one_letter_code
_entity_poly.pdbx_strand_id
1 'polypeptide(L)'
;MAAQRTVVVDEPPVSQWGQVIAALVDTFDLVVVDPTHQVTASDARRLAARTRERGSVMVDVRVDDGRRRFRWPIDADLSFSVSTSAWSGLGDGFGRLDDRELTVSASGRRGADRQRRIQVRLDGSGRLAAALDDAASASAAQTNERR
;
A
#
# COMPACT_ATOMS: atom_id res chain seq x y z
N MET A 1 -0.82 -10.08 8.51
CA MET A 1 0.38 -10.50 9.27
C MET A 1 1.39 -9.38 9.12
N ALA A 2 1.71 -8.66 10.19
CA ALA A 2 2.83 -7.72 10.16
C ALA A 2 4.13 -8.49 9.90
N ALA A 3 5.11 -7.87 9.24
CA ALA A 3 6.41 -8.50 9.05
C ALA A 3 7.00 -8.87 10.42
N GLN A 4 7.19 -10.16 10.67
CA GLN A 4 7.68 -10.67 11.97
C GLN A 4 9.16 -10.32 12.22
N ARG A 5 9.84 -9.82 11.19
CA ARG A 5 11.25 -9.40 11.21
C ARG A 5 11.35 -8.09 10.43
N THR A 6 11.53 -6.99 11.15
CA THR A 6 11.65 -5.65 10.57
C THR A 6 12.96 -5.03 11.04
N VAL A 7 13.67 -4.39 10.11
CA VAL A 7 14.79 -3.52 10.42
C VAL A 7 14.36 -2.10 10.10
N VAL A 8 14.57 -1.21 11.06
CA VAL A 8 14.37 0.22 10.88
C VAL A 8 15.75 0.85 10.79
N VAL A 9 15.97 1.63 9.75
CA VAL A 9 17.22 2.36 9.54
C VAL A 9 16.90 3.83 9.73
N ASP A 10 17.69 4.50 10.57
CA ASP A 10 17.59 5.95 10.73
C ASP A 10 17.84 6.67 9.41
N GLU A 11 17.27 7.86 9.28
CA GLU A 11 17.36 8.61 8.02
C GLU A 11 18.84 8.87 7.64
N PRO A 12 19.32 8.31 6.53
CA PRO A 12 20.71 8.50 6.13
C PRO A 12 20.91 9.91 5.56
N PRO A 13 22.14 10.43 5.58
CA PRO A 13 22.46 11.69 4.91
C PRO A 13 22.03 11.65 3.44
N VAL A 14 21.49 12.77 2.93
CA VAL A 14 20.96 12.87 1.56
C VAL A 14 21.95 12.36 0.50
N SER A 15 23.24 12.69 0.66
CA SER A 15 24.30 12.26 -0.27
C SER A 15 24.55 10.74 -0.29
N GLN A 16 24.17 10.04 0.77
CA GLN A 16 24.37 8.59 0.92
C GLN A 16 23.07 7.80 0.77
N TRP A 17 21.92 8.47 0.77
CA TRP A 17 20.61 7.82 0.80
C TRP A 17 20.46 6.76 -0.29
N GLY A 18 20.76 7.08 -1.55
CA GLY A 18 20.67 6.12 -2.65
C GLY A 18 21.57 4.89 -2.48
N GLN A 19 22.76 5.05 -1.89
CA GLN A 19 23.68 3.95 -1.59
C GLN A 19 23.14 3.07 -0.47
N VAL A 20 22.62 3.67 0.60
CA VAL A 20 22.04 2.94 1.74
C VAL A 20 20.82 2.13 1.29
N ILE A 21 19.89 2.74 0.54
CA ILE A 21 18.71 2.02 0.04
C ILE A 21 19.12 0.90 -0.93
N ALA A 22 20.14 1.11 -1.78
CA ALA A 22 20.63 0.04 -2.65
C ALA A 22 21.21 -1.15 -1.86
N ALA A 23 21.92 -0.90 -0.76
CA ALA A 23 22.43 -1.95 0.12
C ALA A 23 21.29 -2.71 0.82
N LEU A 24 20.22 -2.02 1.21
CA LEU A 24 19.02 -2.67 1.75
C LEU A 24 18.33 -3.54 0.69
N VAL A 25 18.17 -3.04 -0.53
CA VAL A 25 17.60 -3.80 -1.66
C VAL A 25 18.40 -5.07 -1.96
N ASP A 26 19.72 -5.03 -1.78
CA ASP A 26 20.59 -6.20 -1.95
C ASP A 26 20.38 -7.29 -0.90
N THR A 27 19.74 -6.98 0.23
CA THR A 27 19.65 -7.87 1.41
C THR A 27 18.21 -8.24 1.78
N PHE A 28 17.23 -7.39 1.48
CA PHE A 28 15.85 -7.53 1.94
C PHE A 28 14.87 -7.75 0.78
N ASP A 29 13.92 -8.66 0.99
CA ASP A 29 12.85 -8.96 0.01
C ASP A 29 11.88 -7.78 -0.19
N LEU A 30 11.72 -6.95 0.85
CA LEU A 30 10.84 -5.79 0.87
C LEU A 30 11.56 -4.61 1.51
N VAL A 31 11.65 -3.51 0.78
CA VAL A 31 12.21 -2.25 1.26
C VAL A 31 11.14 -1.16 1.14
N VAL A 32 10.80 -0.56 2.27
CA VAL A 32 9.83 0.55 2.33
C VAL A 32 10.59 1.85 2.53
N VAL A 33 10.30 2.86 1.71
CA VAL A 33 10.94 4.17 1.76
C VAL A 33 9.91 5.29 1.83
N ASP A 34 10.24 6.32 2.61
CA ASP A 34 9.53 7.61 2.65
C ASP A 34 10.57 8.73 2.78
N PRO A 35 11.24 9.10 1.68
CA PRO A 35 12.31 10.09 1.73
C PRO A 35 11.75 11.48 2.10
N THR A 36 12.47 12.23 2.93
CA THR A 36 12.12 13.63 3.26
C THR A 36 12.72 14.65 2.29
N HIS A 37 13.57 14.20 1.36
CA HIS A 37 14.26 15.03 0.35
C HIS A 37 13.93 14.58 -1.07
N GLN A 38 14.03 15.50 -2.02
CA GLN A 38 13.76 15.20 -3.43
C GLN A 38 14.73 14.14 -3.97
N VAL A 39 14.19 12.99 -4.36
CA VAL A 39 14.96 11.92 -5.01
C VAL A 39 15.22 12.29 -6.46
N THR A 40 16.47 12.12 -6.91
CA THR A 40 16.84 12.41 -8.30
C THR A 40 16.31 11.31 -9.24
N ALA A 41 16.04 11.66 -10.50
CA ALA A 41 15.65 10.67 -11.51
C ALA A 41 16.74 9.61 -11.76
N SER A 42 18.01 9.95 -11.53
CA SER A 42 19.13 9.01 -11.65
C SER A 42 19.08 7.96 -10.54
N ASP A 43 18.96 8.39 -9.29
CA ASP A 43 18.89 7.48 -8.13
C ASP A 43 17.66 6.60 -8.21
N ALA A 44 16.50 7.17 -8.56
CA ALA A 44 15.27 6.41 -8.70
C ALA A 44 15.37 5.32 -9.77
N ARG A 45 15.97 5.61 -10.94
CA ARG A 45 16.19 4.60 -11.99
C ARG A 45 17.18 3.54 -11.55
N ARG A 46 18.28 3.93 -10.90
CA ARG A 46 19.29 3.00 -10.39
C ARG A 46 18.69 2.04 -9.36
N LEU A 47 17.94 2.57 -8.39
CA LEU A 47 17.23 1.77 -7.39
C LEU A 47 16.21 0.85 -8.06
N ALA A 48 15.38 1.35 -8.98
CA ALA A 48 14.40 0.52 -9.67
C ALA A 48 15.05 -0.60 -10.53
N ALA A 49 16.20 -0.35 -11.16
CA ALA A 49 16.95 -1.38 -11.85
C ALA A 49 17.47 -2.43 -10.86
N ARG A 50 18.05 -1.96 -9.75
CA ARG A 50 18.61 -2.83 -8.71
C ARG A 50 17.56 -3.71 -8.04
N THR A 51 16.40 -3.16 -7.72
CA THR A 51 15.25 -3.88 -7.17
C THR A 51 14.85 -5.04 -8.10
N ARG A 52 14.81 -4.81 -9.42
CA ARG A 52 14.50 -5.86 -10.40
C ARG A 52 15.61 -6.91 -10.52
N GLU A 53 16.88 -6.49 -10.53
CA GLU A 53 18.04 -7.40 -10.57
C GLU A 53 18.07 -8.34 -9.36
N ARG A 54 17.65 -7.85 -8.19
CA ARG A 54 17.67 -8.61 -6.94
C ARG A 54 16.38 -9.37 -6.66
N GLY A 55 15.32 -9.14 -7.43
CA GLY A 55 14.00 -9.71 -7.16
C GLY A 55 13.36 -9.18 -5.86
N SER A 56 13.84 -8.03 -5.36
CA SER A 56 13.27 -7.34 -4.20
C SER A 56 12.05 -6.51 -4.62
N VAL A 57 11.26 -6.07 -3.65
CA VAL A 57 10.17 -5.10 -3.84
C VAL A 57 10.52 -3.82 -3.10
N MET A 58 10.51 -2.69 -3.81
CA MET A 58 10.66 -1.37 -3.19
C MET A 58 9.33 -0.63 -3.21
N VAL A 59 8.88 -0.15 -2.06
CA VAL A 59 7.62 0.58 -1.89
C VAL A 59 7.91 2.01 -1.45
N ASP A 60 7.58 2.98 -2.30
CA ASP A 60 7.49 4.39 -1.91
C ASP A 60 6.14 4.61 -1.20
N VAL A 61 6.18 4.90 0.09
CA VAL A 61 4.98 5.25 0.84
C VAL A 61 4.75 6.73 0.68
N ARG A 62 3.55 7.09 0.22
CA ARG A 62 3.11 8.47 0.17
C ARG A 62 1.92 8.63 1.09
N VAL A 63 2.15 9.30 2.22
CA VAL A 63 1.08 9.79 3.09
C VAL A 63 0.75 11.22 2.66
N ASP A 64 -0.54 11.49 2.43
CA ASP A 64 -1.01 12.85 2.14
C ASP A 64 -1.25 13.62 3.45
N ASP A 65 -0.15 13.89 4.16
CA ASP A 65 -0.14 14.66 5.41
C ASP A 65 0.45 16.08 5.20
N GLY A 66 0.70 16.45 3.94
CA GLY A 66 1.29 17.72 3.54
C GLY A 66 2.80 17.85 3.81
N ARG A 67 3.47 16.83 4.38
CA ARG A 67 4.91 16.89 4.70
C ARG A 67 5.76 16.71 3.45
N ARG A 68 5.40 15.75 2.59
CA ARG A 68 6.14 15.45 1.35
C ARG A 68 5.56 16.20 0.16
N ARG A 69 6.32 17.17 -0.36
CA ARG A 69 5.90 18.07 -1.48
C ARG A 69 6.36 17.62 -2.87
N PHE A 70 7.12 16.54 -2.96
CA PHE A 70 7.61 16.00 -4.22
C PHE A 70 7.02 14.62 -4.47
N ARG A 71 7.03 14.22 -5.74
CA ARG A 71 6.67 12.85 -6.15
C ARG A 71 7.93 12.07 -6.47
N TRP A 72 7.84 10.76 -6.37
CA TRP A 72 8.87 9.89 -6.93
C TRP A 72 9.08 10.23 -8.42
N PRO A 73 10.33 10.40 -8.89
CA PRO A 73 10.62 11.04 -10.18
C PRO A 73 10.44 10.11 -11.40
N ILE A 74 10.02 8.87 -11.18
CA ILE A 74 9.68 7.90 -12.22
C ILE A 74 8.35 7.22 -11.87
N ASP A 75 7.68 6.64 -12.86
CA ASP A 75 6.47 5.88 -12.60
C ASP A 75 6.80 4.56 -11.89
N ALA A 76 5.97 4.19 -10.92
CA ALA A 76 6.03 2.88 -10.29
C ALA A 76 5.48 1.80 -11.22
N ASP A 77 5.98 0.56 -11.06
CA ASP A 77 5.41 -0.59 -11.75
C ASP A 77 3.95 -0.84 -11.29
N LEU A 78 3.67 -0.62 -10.00
CA LEU A 78 2.33 -0.63 -9.42
C LEU A 78 2.15 0.57 -8.49
N SER A 79 0.99 1.20 -8.57
CA SER A 79 0.51 2.26 -7.68
C SER A 79 -0.77 1.82 -7.01
N PHE A 80 -0.81 1.92 -5.69
CA PHE A 80 -2.00 1.64 -4.89
C PHE A 80 -2.59 2.94 -4.36
N SER A 81 -3.91 3.03 -4.37
CA SER A 81 -4.64 4.16 -3.77
C SER A 81 -5.93 3.66 -3.14
N VAL A 82 -6.34 4.33 -2.07
CA VAL A 82 -7.64 4.10 -1.44
C VAL A 82 -8.62 5.09 -2.05
N SER A 83 -9.63 4.61 -2.78
CA SER A 83 -10.62 5.46 -3.44
C SER A 83 -11.84 5.76 -2.57
N THR A 84 -12.19 4.86 -1.65
CA THR A 84 -13.26 5.07 -0.67
C THR A 84 -12.86 4.47 0.67
N SER A 85 -13.37 5.06 1.75
CA SER A 85 -13.28 4.46 3.09
C SER A 85 -14.55 4.72 3.88
N ALA A 86 -15.12 3.68 4.49
CA ALA A 86 -16.26 3.76 5.39
C ALA A 86 -15.89 3.12 6.73
N TRP A 87 -16.35 3.73 7.81
CA TRP A 87 -16.17 3.22 9.17
C TRP A 87 -17.49 2.66 9.69
N SER A 88 -17.43 1.60 10.48
CA SER A 88 -18.56 1.02 11.21
C SER A 88 -18.22 0.85 12.70
N GLY A 89 -19.18 0.38 13.51
CA GLY A 89 -19.00 0.14 14.95
C GLY A 89 -19.65 1.14 15.91
N LEU A 90 -20.35 2.17 15.39
CA LEU A 90 -21.06 3.16 16.23
C LEU A 90 -22.48 2.77 16.64
N GLY A 91 -23.05 1.66 16.13
CA GLY A 91 -24.42 1.23 16.46
C GLY A 91 -25.43 2.38 16.36
N ASP A 92 -26.13 2.66 17.44
CA ASP A 92 -27.13 3.73 17.60
C ASP A 92 -26.53 5.14 17.88
N GLY A 93 -25.25 5.35 17.55
CA GLY A 93 -24.53 6.61 17.78
C GLY A 93 -23.58 6.60 18.99
N PHE A 94 -23.46 5.45 19.68
CA PHE A 94 -22.50 5.21 20.75
C PHE A 94 -21.81 3.86 20.52
N GLY A 95 -20.48 3.86 20.54
CA GLY A 95 -19.68 2.66 20.27
C GLY A 95 -18.22 2.95 20.00
N ARG A 96 -17.48 1.96 19.51
CA ARG A 96 -16.09 2.11 19.09
C ARG A 96 -16.00 1.78 17.61
N LEU A 97 -15.31 2.63 16.85
CA LEU A 97 -14.93 2.30 15.48
C LEU A 97 -14.03 1.07 15.50
N ASP A 98 -14.55 -0.05 15.02
CA ASP A 98 -13.91 -1.36 15.12
C ASP A 98 -13.66 -2.01 13.75
N ASP A 99 -14.27 -1.49 12.69
CA ASP A 99 -14.01 -1.95 11.33
C ASP A 99 -14.04 -0.78 10.34
N ARG A 100 -13.18 -0.90 9.33
CA ARG A 100 -13.07 0.06 8.24
C ARG A 100 -13.05 -0.66 6.91
N GLU A 101 -14.07 -0.43 6.11
CA GLU A 101 -14.12 -0.91 4.73
C GLU A 101 -13.40 0.08 3.81
N LEU A 102 -12.49 -0.43 2.99
CA LEU A 102 -11.66 0.32 2.07
C LEU A 102 -11.85 -0.21 0.65
N THR A 103 -12.07 0.66 -0.32
CA THR A 103 -11.86 0.28 -1.73
C THR A 103 -10.43 0.64 -2.12
N VAL A 104 -9.62 -0.37 -2.36
CA VAL A 104 -8.24 -0.21 -2.82
C VAL A 104 -8.21 -0.39 -4.33
N SER A 105 -7.71 0.61 -5.03
CA SER A 105 -7.38 0.53 -6.45
C SER A 105 -5.89 0.29 -6.66
N ALA A 106 -5.58 -0.61 -7.59
CA ALA A 106 -4.24 -0.83 -8.11
C ALA A 106 -4.21 -0.47 -9.60
N SER A 107 -3.22 0.33 -10.00
CA SER A 107 -2.91 0.65 -11.39
C SER A 107 -1.41 0.56 -11.61
N GLY A 108 -0.94 0.52 -12.86
CA GLY A 108 0.50 0.49 -13.10
C GLY A 108 0.88 0.06 -14.51
N ARG A 109 2.18 -0.15 -14.71
CA ARG A 109 2.76 -0.62 -15.98
C ARG A 109 2.89 -2.16 -15.93
N ARG A 110 3.10 -2.80 -17.08
CA ARG A 110 3.43 -4.25 -17.19
C ARG A 110 2.35 -5.21 -16.64
N GLY A 111 1.09 -5.01 -17.04
CA GLY A 111 -0.01 -5.92 -16.70
C GLY A 111 -1.07 -5.35 -15.76
N ALA A 112 -0.85 -4.11 -15.27
CA ALA A 112 -1.81 -3.33 -14.49
C ALA A 112 -2.39 -2.12 -15.25
N ASP A 113 -2.31 -2.12 -16.59
CA ASP A 113 -2.91 -1.08 -17.45
C ASP A 113 -4.42 -0.97 -17.23
N ARG A 114 -5.09 -2.08 -16.94
CA ARG A 114 -6.48 -2.08 -16.47
C ARG A 114 -6.49 -1.98 -14.95
N GLN A 115 -6.96 -0.84 -14.45
CA GLN A 115 -7.16 -0.60 -13.02
C GLN A 115 -7.98 -1.73 -12.39
N ARG A 116 -7.45 -2.32 -11.31
CA ARG A 116 -8.14 -3.30 -10.47
C ARG A 116 -8.65 -2.60 -9.22
N ARG A 117 -9.83 -2.98 -8.75
CA ARG A 117 -10.39 -2.53 -7.47
C ARG A 117 -10.76 -3.74 -6.64
N ILE A 118 -10.44 -3.69 -5.36
CA ILE A 118 -10.85 -4.69 -4.38
C ILE A 118 -11.36 -3.99 -3.14
N GLN A 119 -12.36 -4.59 -2.49
CA GLN A 119 -12.78 -4.18 -1.15
C GLN A 119 -11.93 -4.92 -0.12
N VAL A 120 -11.47 -4.18 0.87
CA VAL A 120 -10.64 -4.69 1.96
C VAL A 120 -11.22 -4.16 3.25
N ARG A 121 -11.44 -5.05 4.21
CA ARG A 121 -11.80 -4.69 5.58
C ARG A 121 -10.55 -4.59 6.43
N LEU A 122 -10.43 -3.50 7.17
CA LEU A 122 -9.42 -3.27 8.19
C LEU A 122 -10.11 -3.33 9.55
N ASP A 123 -9.79 -4.35 10.34
CA ASP A 123 -10.34 -4.45 11.70
C ASP A 123 -9.65 -3.48 12.68
N GLY A 124 -10.19 -3.35 13.88
CA GLY A 124 -9.67 -2.48 14.94
C GLY A 124 -8.28 -2.87 15.46
N SER A 125 -7.75 -4.02 15.07
CA SER A 125 -6.37 -4.45 15.33
C SER A 125 -5.40 -4.09 14.20
N GLY A 126 -5.92 -3.49 13.12
CA GLY A 126 -5.16 -3.13 11.93
C GLY A 126 -4.93 -4.29 10.97
N ARG A 127 -5.65 -5.41 11.10
CA ARG A 127 -5.55 -6.52 10.13
C ARG A 127 -6.43 -6.23 8.92
N LEU A 128 -5.83 -6.37 7.76
CA LEU A 128 -6.51 -6.32 6.48
C LEU A 128 -6.97 -7.72 6.07
N ALA A 129 -8.25 -7.85 5.72
CA ALA A 129 -8.81 -9.01 5.06
C ALA A 129 -9.48 -8.55 3.76
N ALA A 130 -9.26 -9.28 2.66
CA ALA A 130 -10.10 -9.06 1.49
C ALA A 130 -11.56 -9.27 1.91
N ALA A 131 -12.43 -8.31 1.59
CA ALA A 131 -13.85 -8.59 1.63
C ALA A 131 -14.09 -9.57 0.47
N LEU A 132 -14.12 -10.87 0.77
CA LEU A 132 -14.70 -11.83 -0.16
C LEU A 132 -16.11 -11.32 -0.45
N ASP A 133 -16.51 -11.24 -1.71
CA ASP A 133 -17.82 -10.75 -2.13
C ASP A 133 -18.96 -11.42 -1.31
N ASP A 134 -19.37 -10.78 -0.22
CA ASP A 134 -20.57 -11.15 0.54
C ASP A 134 -21.84 -10.79 -0.25
N ALA A 135 -21.67 -10.10 -1.39
CA ALA A 135 -22.70 -9.86 -2.40
C ALA A 135 -23.28 -11.16 -2.97
N ALA A 136 -22.52 -12.27 -3.00
CA ALA A 136 -23.04 -13.57 -3.43
C ALA A 136 -23.97 -14.21 -2.37
N SER A 137 -23.72 -13.96 -1.08
CA SER A 137 -24.50 -14.50 0.04
C SER A 137 -25.81 -13.73 0.25
N ALA A 138 -25.80 -12.41 0.06
CA ALA A 138 -26.99 -11.56 0.21
C ALA A 138 -28.03 -11.75 -0.92
N SER A 139 -27.60 -12.04 -2.16
CA SER A 139 -28.51 -12.32 -3.28
C SER A 139 -29.18 -13.69 -3.19
N ALA A 140 -28.56 -14.66 -2.51
CA ALA A 140 -29.14 -15.99 -2.28
C ALA A 140 -30.22 -15.96 -1.19
N ALA A 141 -30.07 -15.12 -0.16
CA ALA A 141 -31.07 -14.97 0.90
C ALA A 141 -32.36 -14.27 0.41
N GLN A 142 -32.25 -13.22 -0.42
CA GLN A 142 -33.43 -12.52 -0.95
C GLN A 142 -34.22 -13.32 -2.00
N THR A 143 -33.62 -14.32 -2.64
CA THR A 143 -34.31 -15.19 -3.61
C THR A 143 -35.12 -16.30 -2.91
N ASN A 144 -34.77 -16.69 -1.68
CA ASN A 144 -35.44 -17.76 -0.94
C ASN A 144 -36.63 -17.28 -0.08
N GLU A 145 -36.83 -15.98 0.10
CA GLU A 145 -37.97 -15.42 0.86
C GLU A 145 -39.17 -15.03 -0.04
N ARG A 146 -39.09 -15.29 -1.35
CA ARG A 146 -40.16 -15.01 -2.32
C ARG A 146 -40.84 -16.26 -2.89
N ARG A 147 -40.74 -17.41 -2.23
CA ARG A 147 -41.39 -18.66 -2.67
C ARG A 147 -42.31 -19.25 -1.61
#